data_AF-A0A520JEM7-F1
#
_entry.id   AF-A0A520JEM7-F1
#
_cell.length_a   1.000
_cell.length_b   1.000
_cell.length_c   1.000
_cell.angle_alpha   90.00
_cell.angle_beta   90.00
_cell.angle_gamma   90.00
#
_symmetry.space_group_name_H-M   'P 1'
#
loop_
_entity.id
_entity.type
_entity.pdbx_description
1 polymer ?
#
loop_
_entity_poly.entity_id
_entity_poly.type
_entity_poly.pdbx_seq_one_letter_code
_entity_poly.pdbx_strand_id
1 'polypeptide(L)'
;HYDHKNTGRPNPPGPLLEYKARYREFANAALFPFGHGLTYGAIEYEALDLGSARLSTDGALTVRATIGNSGTRAAEEVVQLYIRDLAASVTRPVRELKAFRRVALKPGERQVVSFTLRRDDLLFIGQDLVPTVEPGRFHLWIAPSAQAEGVSGEFQLV
;
A
#
# COMPACT_ATOMS: atom_id res chain seq x y z
N HIS A 1 4.96 6.12 -12.30
CA HIS A 1 5.73 4.98 -11.77
C HIS A 1 5.64 4.99 -10.25
N TYR A 2 4.94 4.04 -9.63
CA TYR A 2 4.60 4.12 -8.19
C TYR A 2 5.71 3.59 -7.28
N ASP A 3 6.40 2.54 -7.72
CA ASP A 3 7.50 1.87 -7.03
C ASP A 3 8.84 2.61 -7.19
N HIS A 4 8.81 3.95 -7.06
CA HIS A 4 9.99 4.78 -7.20
C HIS A 4 10.68 5.00 -5.84
N LYS A 5 11.99 5.22 -5.88
CA LYS A 5 12.78 5.60 -4.70
C LYS A 5 12.31 6.94 -4.14
N ASN A 6 12.28 7.08 -2.82
CA ASN A 6 12.00 8.36 -2.19
C ASN A 6 13.07 9.39 -2.59
N THR A 7 12.63 10.53 -3.13
CA THR A 7 13.53 11.59 -3.62
C THR A 7 14.01 12.52 -2.50
N GLY A 8 13.47 12.39 -1.28
CA GLY A 8 13.77 13.25 -0.13
C GLY A 8 13.18 14.66 -0.22
N ARG A 9 12.80 15.12 -1.43
CA ARG A 9 12.14 16.41 -1.68
C ARG A 9 10.96 16.28 -2.66
N PRO A 10 9.97 15.41 -2.40
CA PRO A 10 8.79 15.34 -3.26
C PRO A 10 8.04 16.67 -3.26
N ASN A 11 7.40 17.01 -4.39
CA ASN A 11 6.46 18.13 -4.41
C ASN A 11 5.21 17.73 -3.61
N PRO A 12 4.75 18.54 -2.64
CA PRO A 12 3.50 18.26 -1.93
C PRO A 12 2.29 18.37 -2.89
N PRO A 13 1.11 17.87 -2.49
CA PRO A 13 -0.13 18.17 -3.18
C PRO A 13 -0.36 19.68 -3.31
N GLY A 14 -0.95 20.11 -4.43
CA GLY A 14 -1.24 21.52 -4.70
C GLY A 14 -0.22 22.19 -5.62
N PRO A 15 0.13 23.47 -5.39
CA PRO A 15 0.96 24.22 -6.32
C PRO A 15 2.37 23.66 -6.42
N LEU A 16 2.97 23.91 -7.57
CA LEU A 16 4.32 23.51 -7.90
C LEU A 16 5.33 24.38 -7.13
N LEU A 17 6.13 23.77 -6.24
CA LEU A 17 7.14 24.46 -5.43
C LEU A 17 8.56 24.30 -5.98
N GLU A 18 9.35 25.37 -5.93
CA GLU A 18 10.76 25.33 -6.35
C GLU A 18 11.59 24.35 -5.49
N TYR A 19 12.68 23.84 -6.08
CA TYR A 19 13.61 22.91 -5.43
C TYR A 19 12.98 21.59 -4.94
N LYS A 20 11.89 21.17 -5.59
CA LYS A 20 11.26 19.86 -5.41
C LYS A 20 11.52 18.94 -6.61
N ALA A 21 11.49 17.63 -6.35
CA ALA A 21 11.62 16.60 -7.36
C ALA A 21 10.33 16.52 -8.21
N ARG A 22 10.35 17.19 -9.36
CA ARG A 22 9.25 17.29 -10.33
C ARG A 22 9.78 17.68 -11.71
N TYR A 23 8.95 17.56 -12.74
CA TYR A 23 9.21 18.23 -14.01
C TYR A 23 9.08 19.76 -13.84
N ARG A 24 9.61 20.51 -14.81
CA ARG A 24 9.61 21.98 -14.79
C ARG A 24 8.18 22.52 -14.66
N GLU A 25 7.28 21.99 -15.46
CA GLU A 25 5.91 22.50 -15.64
C GLU A 25 4.83 21.60 -15.04
N PHE A 26 5.18 20.38 -14.61
CA PHE A 26 4.22 19.37 -14.15
C PHE A 26 4.73 18.63 -12.92
N ALA A 27 3.80 18.20 -12.06
CA ALA A 27 4.10 17.27 -10.98
C ALA A 27 4.43 15.88 -11.54
N ASN A 28 5.17 15.07 -10.78
CA ASN A 28 5.45 13.67 -11.12
C ASN A 28 4.25 12.72 -10.85
N ALA A 29 3.05 13.27 -10.68
CA ALA A 29 1.85 12.50 -10.38
C ALA A 29 1.44 11.65 -11.60
N ALA A 30 0.99 10.43 -11.35
CA ALA A 30 0.46 9.60 -12.43
C ALA A 30 -0.96 10.09 -12.77
N LEU A 31 -1.29 10.19 -14.06
CA LEU A 31 -2.66 10.46 -14.48
C LEU A 31 -3.59 9.32 -14.04
N PHE A 32 -3.14 8.08 -14.22
CA PHE A 32 -3.76 6.87 -13.72
C PHE A 32 -2.71 6.04 -12.99
N PRO A 33 -2.76 5.93 -11.66
CA PRO A 33 -1.76 5.16 -10.92
C PRO A 33 -1.88 3.66 -11.20
N PHE A 34 -0.83 2.92 -10.86
CA PHE A 34 -0.90 1.46 -10.90
C PHE A 34 -2.06 0.95 -10.04
N GLY A 35 -2.81 -0.03 -10.56
CA GLY A 35 -4.01 -0.55 -9.92
C GLY A 35 -5.24 0.33 -10.02
N HIS A 36 -5.17 1.49 -10.70
CA HIS A 36 -6.34 2.35 -10.89
C HIS A 36 -7.41 1.66 -11.73
N GLY A 37 -8.64 1.69 -11.24
CA GLY A 37 -9.83 1.24 -11.93
C GLY A 37 -11.06 1.89 -11.32
N LEU A 38 -12.00 2.31 -12.16
CA LEU A 38 -13.29 2.80 -11.71
C LEU A 38 -14.29 1.64 -11.66
N THR A 39 -15.27 1.76 -10.77
CA THR A 39 -16.41 0.84 -10.69
C THR A 39 -17.71 1.63 -10.60
N TYR A 40 -18.83 1.01 -10.95
CA TYR A 40 -20.16 1.62 -10.83
C TYR A 40 -20.75 1.50 -9.41
N GLY A 41 -20.10 0.73 -8.52
CA GLY A 41 -20.38 0.74 -7.08
C GLY A 41 -19.71 1.92 -6.36
N ALA A 42 -20.03 2.11 -5.10
CA ALA A 42 -19.31 3.03 -4.22
C ALA A 42 -18.61 2.19 -3.15
N ILE A 43 -17.31 1.98 -3.33
CA ILE A 43 -16.53 1.07 -2.48
C ILE A 43 -15.85 1.84 -1.36
N GLU A 44 -16.03 1.37 -0.13
CA GLU A 44 -15.48 1.94 1.09
C GLU A 44 -14.46 0.99 1.71
N TYR A 45 -13.37 1.56 2.22
CA TYR A 45 -12.28 0.85 2.89
C TYR A 45 -12.24 1.33 4.34
N GLU A 46 -12.45 0.43 5.29
CA GLU A 46 -12.61 0.78 6.71
C GLU A 46 -11.96 -0.26 7.63
N ALA A 47 -11.85 0.09 8.93
CA ALA A 47 -11.51 -0.82 10.02
C ALA A 47 -10.27 -1.70 9.75
N LEU A 48 -9.11 -1.05 9.59
CA LEU A 48 -7.82 -1.77 9.51
C LEU A 48 -7.50 -2.45 10.85
N ASP A 49 -7.20 -3.75 10.79
CA ASP A 49 -6.77 -4.56 11.92
C ASP A 49 -5.43 -5.23 11.59
N LEU A 50 -4.42 -4.99 12.43
CA LEU A 50 -3.06 -5.54 12.34
C LEU A 50 -2.75 -6.49 13.51
N GLY A 51 -3.73 -6.81 14.36
CA GLY A 51 -3.51 -7.56 15.59
C GLY A 51 -2.44 -6.90 16.47
N SER A 52 -1.32 -7.60 16.68
CA SER A 52 -0.19 -7.10 17.49
C SER A 52 0.63 -6.01 16.80
N ALA A 53 0.45 -5.78 15.50
CA ALA A 53 1.29 -4.93 14.66
C ALA A 53 2.79 -5.29 14.77
N ARG A 54 3.11 -6.56 15.05
CA ARG A 54 4.47 -7.10 15.13
C ARG A 54 4.57 -8.38 14.32
N LEU A 55 5.58 -8.42 13.46
CA LEU A 55 5.96 -9.61 12.70
C LEU A 55 7.30 -10.11 13.27
N SER A 56 7.32 -11.32 13.84
CA SER A 56 8.57 -11.97 14.21
C SER A 56 9.22 -12.63 13.00
N THR A 57 10.52 -12.91 13.09
CA THR A 57 11.31 -13.55 12.03
C THR A 57 10.69 -14.84 11.47
N ASP A 58 10.15 -15.71 12.33
CA ASP A 58 9.46 -16.96 11.91
C ASP A 58 7.92 -16.86 11.94
N GLY A 59 7.40 -15.66 12.19
CA GLY A 59 5.99 -15.41 12.39
C GLY A 59 5.22 -15.06 11.13
N ALA A 60 3.95 -14.77 11.32
CA ALA A 60 3.09 -14.19 10.30
C ALA A 60 2.25 -13.06 10.90
N LEU A 61 2.07 -11.99 10.13
CA LEU A 61 1.21 -10.88 10.46
C LEU A 61 -0.07 -11.00 9.64
N THR A 62 -1.20 -11.12 10.32
CA THR A 62 -2.50 -11.10 9.65
C THR A 62 -2.99 -9.66 9.58
N VAL A 63 -3.22 -9.18 8.37
CA VAL A 63 -3.73 -7.84 8.08
C VAL A 63 -5.15 -7.96 7.58
N ARG A 64 -6.09 -7.22 8.16
CA ARG A 64 -7.49 -7.22 7.74
C ARG A 64 -8.01 -5.82 7.53
N ALA A 65 -8.95 -5.68 6.61
CA ALA A 65 -9.75 -4.48 6.44
C ALA A 65 -11.18 -4.87 6.05
N THR A 66 -12.13 -4.03 6.39
CA THR A 66 -13.53 -4.17 5.95
C THR A 66 -13.72 -3.40 4.66
N ILE A 67 -14.25 -4.08 3.65
CA ILE A 67 -14.55 -3.51 2.33
C ILE A 67 -16.06 -3.52 2.17
N GLY A 68 -16.63 -2.33 2.02
CA GLY A 68 -18.07 -2.12 1.88
C GLY A 68 -18.44 -1.64 0.48
N ASN A 69 -19.67 -1.91 0.05
CA ASN A 69 -20.28 -1.25 -1.10
C ASN A 69 -21.48 -0.42 -0.63
N SER A 70 -21.31 0.89 -0.47
CA SER A 70 -22.38 1.83 -0.11
C SER A 70 -23.19 2.31 -1.31
N GLY A 71 -22.87 1.83 -2.51
CA GLY A 71 -23.58 2.17 -3.74
C GLY A 71 -24.87 1.38 -3.94
N THR A 72 -25.56 1.64 -5.05
CA THR A 72 -26.83 1.00 -5.44
C THR A 72 -26.67 -0.13 -6.46
N ARG A 73 -25.44 -0.39 -6.92
CA ARG A 73 -25.12 -1.43 -7.91
C ARG A 73 -24.12 -2.42 -7.33
N ALA A 74 -24.26 -3.69 -7.71
CA ALA A 74 -23.24 -4.69 -7.41
C ALA A 74 -21.91 -4.31 -8.10
N ALA A 75 -20.80 -4.61 -7.45
CA ALA A 75 -19.47 -4.25 -7.92
C ALA A 75 -18.46 -5.35 -7.57
N GLU A 76 -17.47 -5.53 -8.44
CA GLU A 76 -16.24 -6.22 -8.10
C GLU A 76 -15.16 -5.20 -7.77
N GLU A 77 -14.40 -5.47 -6.72
CA GLU A 77 -13.28 -4.65 -6.27
C GLU A 77 -12.00 -5.48 -6.19
N VAL A 78 -10.88 -4.92 -6.65
CA VAL A 78 -9.54 -5.51 -6.47
C VAL A 78 -8.80 -4.78 -5.36
N VAL A 79 -8.90 -5.34 -4.17
CA VAL A 79 -8.30 -4.85 -2.92
C VAL A 79 -6.80 -5.16 -2.93
N GLN A 80 -5.96 -4.13 -2.81
CA GLN A 80 -4.51 -4.27 -2.97
C GLN A 80 -3.77 -3.95 -1.66
N LEU A 81 -2.82 -4.81 -1.31
CA LEU A 81 -1.96 -4.67 -0.13
C LEU A 81 -0.60 -4.12 -0.56
N TYR A 82 -0.25 -2.95 -0.02
CA TYR A 82 1.04 -2.32 -0.23
C TYR A 82 1.82 -2.22 1.08
N ILE A 83 3.14 -2.26 0.98
CA ILE A 83 4.03 -1.92 2.09
C ILE A 83 5.04 -0.85 1.70
N ARG A 84 5.69 -0.28 2.71
CA ARG A 84 6.87 0.54 2.57
C ARG A 84 7.76 0.30 3.77
N ASP A 85 9.00 -0.05 3.51
CA ASP A 85 10.07 -0.04 4.51
C ASP A 85 10.56 1.40 4.73
N LEU A 86 10.49 1.88 5.97
CA LEU A 86 10.80 3.27 6.30
C LEU A 86 12.29 3.55 6.36
N ALA A 87 13.10 2.57 6.72
CA ALA A 87 14.52 2.74 6.95
C ALA A 87 15.25 1.43 6.70
N ALA A 88 16.05 1.41 5.63
CA ALA A 88 16.90 0.28 5.28
C ALA A 88 18.26 0.75 4.78
N SER A 89 19.23 -0.17 4.73
CA SER A 89 20.58 0.05 4.20
C SER A 89 20.63 0.45 2.72
N VAL A 90 19.58 0.18 1.96
CA VAL A 90 19.40 0.59 0.56
C VAL A 90 18.08 1.33 0.43
N THR A 91 18.04 2.39 -0.39
CA THR A 91 16.80 3.16 -0.61
C THR A 91 15.67 2.26 -1.08
N ARG A 92 14.62 2.19 -0.27
CA ARG A 92 13.41 1.42 -0.55
C ARG A 92 12.38 2.26 -1.30
N PRO A 93 11.52 1.63 -2.11
CA PRO A 93 10.47 2.35 -2.82
C PRO A 93 9.40 2.93 -1.88
N VAL A 94 8.66 3.92 -2.36
CA VAL A 94 7.62 4.58 -1.55
C VAL A 94 6.39 3.71 -1.29
N ARG A 95 6.10 2.72 -2.15
CA ARG A 95 5.08 1.67 -1.97
C ARG A 95 5.42 0.47 -2.86
N GLU A 96 5.31 -0.74 -2.33
CA GLU A 96 5.49 -2.02 -3.04
C GLU A 96 4.23 -2.88 -2.88
N LEU A 97 3.65 -3.37 -3.97
CA LEU A 97 2.52 -4.31 -3.91
C LEU A 97 3.00 -5.67 -3.39
N LYS A 98 2.32 -6.23 -2.38
CA LYS A 98 2.62 -7.56 -1.84
C LYS A 98 1.55 -8.60 -2.10
N ALA A 99 0.28 -8.20 -2.10
CA ALA A 99 -0.82 -9.10 -2.38
C ALA A 99 -2.03 -8.34 -2.91
N PHE A 100 -2.99 -9.06 -3.49
CA PHE A 100 -4.29 -8.53 -3.84
C PHE A 100 -5.37 -9.61 -3.68
N ARG A 101 -6.61 -9.15 -3.51
CA ARG A 101 -7.81 -10.00 -3.44
C ARG A 101 -8.93 -9.34 -4.24
N ARG A 102 -9.63 -10.13 -5.05
CA ARG A 102 -10.85 -9.68 -5.71
C ARG A 102 -12.05 -10.07 -4.85
N VAL A 103 -12.94 -9.12 -4.60
CA VAL A 103 -14.19 -9.32 -3.86
C VAL A 103 -15.37 -8.86 -4.70
N ALA A 104 -16.45 -9.61 -4.67
CA ALA A 104 -17.72 -9.22 -5.27
C ALA A 104 -18.66 -8.78 -4.14
N LEU A 105 -19.22 -7.58 -4.24
CA LEU A 105 -20.03 -6.95 -3.21
C LEU A 105 -21.37 -6.49 -3.79
N LYS A 106 -22.47 -6.96 -3.18
CA LYS A 106 -23.81 -6.42 -3.44
C LYS A 106 -23.98 -5.03 -2.80
N PRO A 107 -24.98 -4.25 -3.22
CA PRO A 107 -25.35 -3.01 -2.53
C PRO A 107 -25.57 -3.23 -1.02
N GLY A 108 -24.91 -2.43 -0.19
CA GLY A 108 -24.97 -2.52 1.27
C GLY A 108 -24.13 -3.63 1.91
N GLU A 109 -23.50 -4.49 1.11
CA GLU A 109 -22.68 -5.60 1.62
C GLU A 109 -21.33 -5.11 2.15
N ARG A 110 -20.85 -5.75 3.21
CA ARG A 110 -19.50 -5.57 3.75
C ARG A 110 -18.82 -6.92 3.89
N GLN A 111 -17.58 -7.02 3.43
CA GLN A 111 -16.74 -8.21 3.58
C GLN A 111 -15.42 -7.85 4.23
N VAL A 112 -14.94 -8.70 5.14
CA VAL A 112 -13.59 -8.57 5.70
C VAL A 112 -12.61 -9.27 4.78
N VAL A 113 -11.66 -8.51 4.24
CA VAL A 113 -10.55 -9.05 3.46
C VAL A 113 -9.37 -9.27 4.39
N SER A 114 -8.74 -10.43 4.28
CA SER A 114 -7.59 -10.81 5.08
C SER A 114 -6.39 -11.16 4.19
N PHE A 115 -5.23 -10.63 4.57
CA PHE A 115 -3.94 -10.94 4.02
C PHE A 115 -3.02 -11.48 5.12
N THR A 116 -2.04 -12.29 4.72
CA THR A 116 -1.00 -12.79 5.62
C THR A 116 0.33 -12.34 5.05
N LEU A 117 1.09 -11.57 5.84
CA LEU A 117 2.46 -11.19 5.55
C LEU A 117 3.42 -12.06 6.35
N ARG A 118 4.48 -12.50 5.70
CA ARG A 118 5.63 -13.21 6.28
C ARG A 118 6.90 -12.44 6.01
N ARG A 119 7.98 -12.81 6.71
CA ARG A 119 9.31 -12.22 6.50
C ARG A 119 9.74 -12.24 5.03
N ASP A 120 9.46 -13.34 4.32
CA ASP A 120 9.83 -13.51 2.92
C ASP A 120 9.18 -12.48 1.99
N ASP A 121 7.99 -11.97 2.33
CA ASP A 121 7.32 -10.92 1.57
C ASP A 121 8.04 -9.56 1.68
N LEU A 122 8.88 -9.39 2.71
CA LEU A 122 9.60 -8.15 3.03
C LEU A 122 11.03 -8.14 2.51
N LEU A 123 11.50 -9.24 1.93
CA LEU A 123 12.87 -9.36 1.43
C LEU A 123 13.17 -8.34 0.33
N PHE A 124 14.39 -7.84 0.36
CA PHE A 124 14.98 -7.02 -0.68
C PHE A 124 16.43 -7.42 -0.96
N ILE A 125 16.97 -6.98 -2.09
CA ILE A 125 18.37 -7.24 -2.44
C ILE A 125 19.27 -6.22 -1.73
N GLY A 126 20.14 -6.72 -0.85
CA GLY A 126 21.10 -5.93 -0.09
C GLY A 126 22.24 -5.36 -0.94
N GLN A 127 23.13 -4.58 -0.30
CA GLN A 127 24.29 -3.97 -0.97
C GLN A 127 25.29 -5.01 -1.52
N ASP A 128 25.32 -6.19 -0.89
CA ASP A 128 26.11 -7.37 -1.27
C ASP A 128 25.44 -8.24 -2.33
N LEU A 129 24.27 -7.81 -2.84
CA LEU A 129 23.43 -8.54 -3.80
C LEU A 129 22.79 -9.82 -3.25
N VAL A 130 22.67 -9.94 -1.92
CA VAL A 130 22.01 -11.06 -1.26
C VAL A 130 20.60 -10.65 -0.79
N PRO A 131 19.57 -11.51 -0.96
CA PRO A 131 18.26 -11.27 -0.38
C PRO A 131 18.33 -11.17 1.15
N THR A 132 17.84 -10.05 1.69
CA THR A 132 17.83 -9.77 3.12
C THR A 132 16.60 -8.94 3.52
N VAL A 133 16.34 -8.86 4.82
CA VAL A 133 15.39 -7.90 5.39
C VAL A 133 15.87 -7.52 6.78
N GLU A 134 15.78 -6.23 7.07
CA GLU A 134 16.28 -5.60 8.28
C GLU A 134 15.11 -5.38 9.27
N PRO A 135 15.29 -5.66 10.58
CA PRO A 135 14.31 -5.30 11.58
C PRO A 135 14.02 -3.80 11.56
N GLY A 136 12.75 -3.40 11.65
CA GLY A 136 12.38 -2.02 11.40
C GLY A 136 10.88 -1.77 11.33
N ARG A 137 10.53 -0.52 11.06
CA ARG A 137 9.15 -0.06 10.89
C ARG A 137 8.76 -0.12 9.42
N PHE A 138 7.59 -0.68 9.18
CA PHE A 138 6.96 -0.75 7.87
C PHE A 138 5.64 0.00 7.92
N HIS A 139 5.40 0.86 6.94
CA HIS A 139 4.05 1.32 6.64
C HIS A 139 3.35 0.29 5.77
N LEU A 140 2.04 0.22 5.90
CA LEU A 140 1.21 -0.64 5.09
C LEU A 140 -0.10 0.08 4.71
N TRP A 141 -0.60 -0.27 3.52
CA TRP A 141 -1.89 0.17 3.02
C TRP A 141 -2.70 -1.00 2.49
N ILE A 142 -4.00 -0.99 2.76
CA ILE A 142 -4.99 -1.71 1.97
C ILE A 142 -5.78 -0.64 1.19
N ALA A 143 -5.63 -0.63 -0.12
CA ALA A 143 -6.12 0.46 -0.97
C ALA A 143 -6.60 -0.03 -2.35
N PRO A 144 -7.43 0.76 -3.05
CA PRO A 144 -7.90 0.44 -4.40
C PRO A 144 -6.85 0.71 -5.50
N SER A 145 -5.78 1.45 -5.20
CA SER A 145 -4.67 1.68 -6.14
C SER A 145 -3.43 2.16 -5.42
N ALA A 146 -2.29 2.17 -6.13
CA ALA A 146 -1.00 2.53 -5.56
C ALA A 146 -0.89 3.99 -5.08
N GLN A 147 -1.80 4.89 -5.45
CA GLN A 147 -1.80 6.29 -4.97
C GLN A 147 -3.07 6.68 -4.22
N ALA A 148 -4.00 5.74 -4.01
CA ALA A 148 -5.16 5.99 -3.16
C ALA A 148 -4.78 5.93 -1.67
N GLU A 149 -5.57 6.61 -0.84
CA GLU A 149 -5.40 6.60 0.62
C GLU A 149 -5.76 5.23 1.20
N GLY A 150 -6.96 4.72 0.88
CA GLY A 150 -7.47 3.46 1.43
C GLY A 150 -7.50 3.49 2.96
N VAL A 151 -7.13 2.38 3.59
CA VAL A 151 -6.78 2.35 5.01
C VAL A 151 -5.30 2.04 5.17
N SER A 152 -4.67 2.64 6.19
CA SER A 152 -3.23 2.50 6.40
C SER A 152 -2.86 2.41 7.86
N GLY A 153 -1.71 1.81 8.12
CA GLY A 153 -1.18 1.62 9.46
C GLY A 153 0.29 1.26 9.40
N GLU A 154 0.85 0.95 10.57
CA GLU A 154 2.24 0.59 10.72
C GLU A 154 2.38 -0.73 11.47
N PHE A 155 3.42 -1.49 11.12
CA PHE A 155 3.85 -2.66 11.88
C PHE A 155 5.37 -2.68 12.01
N GLN A 156 5.87 -3.47 12.95
CA GLN A 156 7.29 -3.64 13.20
C GLN A 156 7.73 -5.07 12.90
N LEU A 157 8.82 -5.22 12.14
CA LEU A 157 9.56 -6.48 12.05
C LEU A 157 10.52 -6.55 13.24
N VAL A 158 10.39 -7.60 14.06
CA VAL A 158 11.18 -7.87 15.27
C VAL A 158 12.02 -9.13 15.17
#